data_AF-A0A7Y4NF91-F1
#
_entry.id   AF-A0A7Y4NF91-F1
#
_cell.length_a   1.000
_cell.length_b   1.000
_cell.length_c   1.000
_cell.angle_alpha   90.00
_cell.angle_beta   90.00
_cell.angle_gamma   90.00
#
_symmetry.space_group_name_H-M   'P 1'
#
loop_
_entity.id
_entity.type
_entity.pdbx_description
1 polymer ?
#
loop_
_entity_poly.entity_id
_entity_poly.type
_entity_poly.pdbx_seq_one_letter_code
_entity_poly.pdbx_strand_id
1 'polypeptide(L)'
;MNRRLASLLVLLGVLLGASAAFLVPSAVWAQTSRTRAAPPKEAPPKEAPPPPPAPPPAAAYEYTFLKREGPDEDLVELQRLGGEGWRVVSTVVVDGSTRRYVLMRDRRAEPAPH
;
A
#
# COMPACT_ATOMS: atom_id res chain seq x y z
N MET A 1 39.36 10.79 16.96
CA MET A 1 37.97 11.20 17.29
C MET A 1 37.00 10.48 16.36
N ASN A 2 36.11 9.69 16.97
CA ASN A 2 35.38 8.60 16.33
C ASN A 2 34.17 9.12 15.54
N ARG A 3 34.38 9.55 14.29
CA ARG A 3 33.34 10.05 13.38
C ARG A 3 32.16 9.07 13.24
N ARG A 4 32.43 7.76 13.34
CA ARG A 4 31.42 6.69 13.29
C ARG A 4 30.47 6.72 14.49
N LEU A 5 30.95 7.07 15.69
CA LEU A 5 30.10 7.20 16.88
C LEU A 5 29.21 8.44 16.80
N ALA A 6 29.74 9.54 16.26
CA ALA A 6 28.95 10.77 16.06
C ALA A 6 27.78 10.53 15.09
N SER A 7 28.02 9.85 13.96
CA SER A 7 26.96 9.50 13.02
C SER A 7 25.90 8.57 13.62
N LEU A 8 26.32 7.62 14.47
CA LEU A 8 25.41 6.71 15.17
C LEU A 8 24.48 7.44 16.14
N LEU A 9 25.00 8.41 16.89
CA LEU A 9 24.20 9.21 17.83
C LEU A 9 23.22 10.12 17.10
N VAL A 10 23.61 10.70 15.96
CA VAL A 10 22.71 11.50 15.11
C VAL A 10 21.59 10.63 14.53
N LEU A 11 21.92 9.43 14.04
CA LEU A 11 20.93 8.49 13.51
C LEU A 11 19.91 8.05 14.58
N LEU A 12 20.38 7.81 15.81
CA LEU A 12 19.52 7.44 16.92
C LEU A 12 18.56 8.58 17.32
N GLY A 13 19.05 9.83 17.32
CA GLY A 13 18.23 11.00 17.65
C GLY A 13 17.13 11.28 16.64
N VAL A 14 17.41 11.10 15.33
CA VAL A 14 16.41 11.27 14.27
C VAL A 14 15.32 10.19 14.34
N LEU A 15 15.69 8.95 14.67
CA LEU A 15 14.74 7.84 14.77
C LEU A 15 13.74 8.01 15.93
N LEU A 16 14.16 8.59 17.05
CA LEU A 16 13.27 8.85 18.19
C LEU A 16 12.34 10.06 17.99
N GLY A 17 12.71 11.03 17.15
CA GLY A 17 11.89 12.22 16.91
C GLY A 17 10.65 11.98 16.04
N ALA A 18 10.66 10.94 15.20
CA ALA A 18 9.58 10.66 14.25
C ALA A 18 8.36 9.96 14.87
N SER A 19 8.46 9.39 16.07
CA SER A 19 7.38 8.61 16.70
C SER A 19 6.44 9.43 17.58
N ALA A 20 6.74 10.70 17.86
CA ALA A 20 5.94 11.52 18.80
C ALA A 20 4.74 12.26 18.16
N ALA A 21 4.62 12.28 16.82
CA ALA A 21 3.59 13.08 16.14
C ALA A 21 2.23 12.37 15.92
N PHE A 22 2.12 11.07 16.22
CA PHE A 22 0.95 10.27 15.83
C PHE A 22 -0.04 9.94 16.96
N LEU A 23 0.09 10.57 18.13
CA LEU A 23 -0.80 10.35 19.28
C LEU A 23 -1.60 11.62 19.64
N VAL A 24 -2.29 12.21 18.66
CA VAL A 24 -3.39 13.14 18.96
C VAL A 24 -4.70 12.39 18.73
N PRO A 25 -5.44 12.03 19.79
CA PRO A 25 -6.75 11.42 19.66
C PRO A 25 -7.77 12.51 19.34
N SER A 26 -8.25 12.56 18.09
CA SER A 26 -9.38 13.41 17.69
C SER A 26 -10.69 12.81 18.19
N ALA A 27 -10.98 12.95 19.48
CA ALA A 27 -12.31 12.71 20.02
C ALA A 27 -13.16 13.97 19.81
N VAL A 28 -13.97 14.00 18.76
CA VAL A 28 -15.07 14.97 18.61
C VAL A 28 -16.38 14.19 18.69
N TRP A 29 -16.87 14.04 19.92
CA TRP A 29 -18.22 13.62 20.21
C TRP A 29 -19.03 14.81 20.73
N ALA A 30 -20.24 14.92 20.17
CA ALA A 30 -21.37 15.73 20.60
C ALA A 30 -21.31 17.26 20.37
N GLN A 31 -22.01 17.70 19.33
CA GLN A 31 -22.73 18.97 19.42
C GLN A 31 -24.19 18.81 18.98
N THR A 32 -25.02 18.96 20.02
CA THR A 32 -26.47 19.11 20.07
C THR A 32 -27.12 19.84 18.90
N SER A 33 -28.17 19.24 18.35
CA SER A 33 -29.34 20.00 17.93
C SER A 33 -30.60 19.19 18.23
N ARG A 34 -30.97 19.18 19.52
CA ARG A 34 -32.31 18.83 19.96
C ARG A 34 -33.21 20.06 19.74
N THR A 35 -33.96 20.07 18.64
CA THR A 35 -35.23 20.82 18.59
C THR A 35 -36.30 19.90 18.03
N ARG A 36 -37.00 19.23 18.96
CA ARG A 36 -38.28 18.57 18.71
C ARG A 36 -39.36 19.65 18.85
N ALA A 37 -40.12 19.93 17.79
CA ALA A 37 -41.59 20.10 17.81
C ALA A 37 -42.12 20.75 16.51
N ALA A 38 -42.73 19.95 15.62
CA ALA A 38 -43.97 20.24 14.86
C ALA A 38 -44.40 19.01 14.01
N PRO A 39 -45.72 18.74 13.85
CA PRO A 39 -46.29 17.51 13.22
C PRO A 39 -46.35 17.60 11.67
N PRO A 40 -46.72 16.50 10.95
CA PRO A 40 -46.11 16.13 9.68
C PRO A 40 -46.70 16.89 8.49
N LYS A 41 -45.82 17.40 7.61
CA LYS A 41 -46.19 17.63 6.21
C LYS A 41 -45.65 16.47 5.39
N GLU A 42 -46.59 15.67 4.93
CA GLU A 42 -46.48 14.64 3.91
C GLU A 42 -45.57 15.14 2.76
N ALA A 43 -44.42 14.50 2.61
CA ALA A 43 -43.49 14.77 1.51
C ALA A 43 -43.66 13.66 0.46
N PRO A 44 -43.64 14.00 -0.85
CA PRO A 44 -43.85 13.02 -1.91
C PRO A 44 -42.76 11.93 -1.87
N PRO A 45 -42.99 10.75 -2.46
CA PRO A 45 -42.01 9.68 -2.47
C PRO A 45 -40.71 10.21 -3.07
N LYS A 46 -39.69 10.40 -2.21
CA LYS A 46 -38.33 10.66 -2.67
C LYS A 46 -37.93 9.44 -3.46
N GLU A 47 -37.78 9.62 -4.76
CA GLU A 47 -37.07 8.72 -5.65
C GLU A 47 -35.81 8.25 -4.93
N ALA A 48 -35.68 6.93 -4.75
CA ALA A 48 -34.57 6.36 -4.03
C ALA A 48 -33.27 6.85 -4.68
N PRO A 49 -32.26 7.30 -3.91
CA PRO A 49 -31.01 7.72 -4.50
C PRO A 49 -30.47 6.57 -5.37
N PRO A 50 -29.88 6.88 -6.54
CA PRO A 50 -29.33 5.84 -7.40
C PRO A 50 -28.35 4.98 -6.58
N PRO A 51 -28.31 3.66 -6.82
CA PRO A 51 -27.39 2.79 -6.11
C PRO A 51 -25.96 3.31 -6.28
N PRO A 52 -25.12 3.21 -5.24
CA PRO A 52 -23.74 3.67 -5.33
C PRO A 52 -23.02 2.94 -6.48
N PRO A 53 -22.11 3.63 -7.18
CA PRO A 53 -21.33 2.99 -8.25
C PRO A 53 -20.60 1.78 -7.70
N ALA A 54 -20.57 0.70 -8.48
CA ALA A 54 -19.86 -0.51 -8.11
C ALA A 54 -18.37 -0.21 -7.88
N PRO A 55 -17.74 -0.83 -6.86
CA PRO A 55 -16.30 -0.65 -6.63
C PRO A 55 -15.50 -1.12 -7.85
N PRO A 56 -14.35 -0.48 -8.13
CA PRO A 56 -13.49 -0.92 -9.21
C PRO A 56 -13.04 -2.37 -9.00
N PRO A 57 -12.86 -3.16 -10.08
CA PRO A 57 -12.39 -4.54 -9.96
C PRO A 57 -11.03 -4.58 -9.25
N ALA A 58 -10.85 -5.59 -8.39
CA ALA A 58 -9.60 -5.77 -7.66
C ALA A 58 -8.44 -5.97 -8.64
N ALA A 59 -7.31 -5.31 -8.39
CA ALA A 59 -6.11 -5.52 -9.16
C ALA A 59 -5.64 -6.98 -9.01
N ALA A 60 -5.59 -7.70 -10.13
CA ALA A 60 -5.02 -9.04 -10.16
C ALA A 60 -3.50 -8.91 -10.32
N TYR A 61 -2.73 -9.46 -9.39
CA TYR A 61 -1.26 -9.47 -9.46
C TYR A 61 -0.75 -10.90 -9.60
N GLU A 62 0.23 -11.09 -10.48
CA GLU A 62 1.00 -12.32 -10.58
C GLU A 62 2.29 -12.16 -9.79
N TYR A 63 2.65 -13.19 -9.02
CA TYR A 63 3.90 -13.23 -8.26
C TYR A 63 4.76 -14.39 -8.73
N THR A 64 6.07 -14.16 -8.86
CA THR A 64 7.05 -15.22 -9.12
C THR A 64 8.31 -14.99 -8.28
N PHE A 65 9.14 -16.02 -8.18
CA PHE A 65 10.40 -15.96 -7.46
C PHE A 65 11.56 -16.29 -8.36
N LEU A 66 12.56 -15.41 -8.39
CA LEU A 66 13.83 -15.66 -9.04
C LEU A 66 14.87 -16.09 -8.01
N LYS A 67 15.45 -17.28 -8.19
CA LYS A 67 16.56 -17.78 -7.38
C LYS A 67 17.87 -17.28 -7.98
N ARG A 68 18.77 -16.75 -7.14
CA ARG A 68 20.10 -16.34 -7.61
C ARG A 68 21.02 -17.52 -7.85
N GLU A 69 21.58 -17.61 -9.05
CA GLU A 69 22.71 -18.52 -9.36
C GLU A 69 24.05 -17.77 -9.45
N GLY A 70 24.05 -16.48 -9.83
CA GLY A 70 25.26 -15.65 -9.93
C GLY A 70 24.96 -14.18 -10.26
N PRO A 71 25.80 -13.21 -9.86
CA PRO A 71 25.47 -11.78 -9.97
C PRO A 71 25.19 -11.30 -11.40
N ASP A 72 25.87 -11.87 -12.40
CA ASP A 72 25.71 -11.46 -13.80
C ASP A 72 24.50 -12.13 -14.47
N GLU A 73 24.27 -13.42 -14.19
CA GLU A 73 23.10 -14.16 -14.67
C GLU A 73 21.80 -13.56 -14.13
N ASP A 74 21.80 -13.16 -12.85
CA ASP A 74 20.65 -12.52 -12.22
C ASP A 74 20.28 -11.20 -12.89
N LEU A 75 21.28 -10.41 -13.30
CA LEU A 75 21.03 -9.12 -13.95
C LEU A 75 20.40 -9.30 -15.32
N VAL A 76 20.89 -10.27 -16.10
CA VAL A 76 20.33 -10.60 -17.42
C VAL A 76 18.89 -11.08 -17.28
N GLU A 77 18.63 -11.97 -16.32
CA GLU A 77 17.29 -12.51 -16.12
C GLU A 77 16.31 -11.48 -15.56
N LEU A 78 16.74 -10.64 -14.60
CA LEU A 78 15.95 -9.52 -14.11
C LEU A 78 15.65 -8.49 -15.20
N GLN A 79 16.61 -8.24 -16.10
CA GLN A 79 16.40 -7.33 -17.22
C GLN A 79 15.40 -7.89 -18.22
N ARG A 80 15.50 -9.18 -18.55
CA ARG A 80 14.52 -9.89 -19.38
C ARG A 80 13.13 -9.83 -18.76
N LEU A 81 13.01 -10.17 -17.48
CA LEU A 81 11.75 -10.15 -16.74
C LEU A 81 11.17 -8.73 -16.64
N GLY A 82 12.02 -7.72 -16.52
CA GLY A 82 11.64 -6.31 -16.62
C GLY A 82 11.01 -5.98 -17.98
N GLY A 83 11.57 -6.51 -19.08
CA GLY A 83 10.99 -6.41 -20.43
C GLY A 83 9.63 -7.12 -20.57
N GLU A 84 9.39 -8.17 -19.77
CA GLU A 84 8.11 -8.90 -19.70
C GLU A 84 7.10 -8.25 -18.72
N GLY A 85 7.46 -7.11 -18.12
CA GLY A 85 6.60 -6.33 -17.20
C GLY A 85 6.67 -6.77 -15.73
N TRP A 86 7.61 -7.65 -15.37
CA TRP A 86 7.83 -8.02 -13.99
C TRP A 86 8.64 -6.94 -13.24
N ARG A 87 8.22 -6.64 -12.01
CA ARG A 87 8.90 -5.69 -11.11
C ARG A 87 9.33 -6.39 -9.83
N VAL A 88 10.58 -6.17 -9.41
CA VAL A 88 11.07 -6.66 -8.11
C VAL A 88 10.40 -5.85 -7.01
N VAL A 89 9.67 -6.53 -6.13
CA VAL A 89 8.97 -5.91 -4.99
C VAL A 89 9.61 -6.26 -3.65
N SER A 90 10.37 -7.35 -3.58
CA SER A 90 11.11 -7.73 -2.38
C SER A 90 12.33 -8.57 -2.72
N THR A 91 13.31 -8.55 -1.84
CA THR A 91 14.48 -9.45 -1.88
C THR A 91 14.57 -10.18 -0.55
N VAL A 92 14.48 -11.50 -0.58
CA VAL A 92 14.53 -12.38 0.60
C VAL A 92 15.88 -13.07 0.65
N VAL A 93 16.52 -13.11 1.81
CA VAL A 93 17.73 -13.91 2.04
C VAL A 93 17.33 -15.19 2.78
N VAL A 94 17.59 -16.36 2.19
CA VAL A 94 17.10 -17.64 2.72
C VAL A 94 18.15 -18.35 3.60
N ASP A 95 19.40 -18.41 3.15
CA ASP A 95 20.49 -19.18 3.81
C ASP A 95 21.72 -18.33 4.16
N GLY A 96 21.52 -17.04 4.42
CA GLY A 96 22.60 -16.07 4.71
C GLY A 96 23.41 -15.61 3.49
N SER A 97 23.36 -16.34 2.38
CA SER A 97 24.03 -15.99 1.11
C SER A 97 23.08 -15.97 -0.09
N THR A 98 22.10 -16.87 -0.11
CA THR A 98 21.10 -16.98 -1.18
C THR A 98 20.12 -15.81 -1.10
N ARG A 99 20.12 -14.91 -2.10
CA ARG A 99 19.02 -13.94 -2.26
C ARG A 99 17.98 -14.48 -3.24
N ARG A 100 16.73 -14.14 -3.02
CA ARG A 100 15.58 -14.53 -3.83
C ARG A 100 14.76 -13.28 -4.11
N TYR A 101 14.55 -12.96 -5.38
CA TYR A 101 13.76 -11.80 -5.76
C TYR A 101 12.30 -12.21 -5.84
N VAL A 102 11.44 -11.48 -5.13
CA VAL A 102 10.00 -11.55 -5.30
C VAL A 102 9.65 -10.57 -6.41
N LEU A 103 9.14 -11.10 -7.49
CA LEU A 103 8.73 -10.36 -8.67
C LEU A 103 7.22 -10.31 -8.72
N MET A 104 6.69 -9.20 -9.21
CA MET A 104 5.27 -9.01 -9.38
C MET A 104 4.96 -8.42 -10.74
N ARG A 105 3.83 -8.77 -11.33
CA ARG A 105 3.34 -8.19 -12.57
C ARG A 105 1.84 -7.97 -12.48
N ASP A 106 1.36 -6.90 -13.11
CA ASP A 106 -0.08 -6.66 -13.20
C ASP A 106 -0.69 -7.68 -14.17
N ARG A 107 -1.69 -8.44 -13.72
CA ARG A 107 -2.57 -9.14 -14.66
C ARG A 107 -3.44 -8.08 -15.29
N ARG A 108 -3.22 -7.83 -16.58
CA ARG A 108 -4.17 -7.07 -17.38
C ARG A 108 -5.49 -7.83 -17.31
N ALA A 109 -6.46 -7.26 -16.60
CA ALA A 109 -7.82 -7.77 -16.65
C ALA A 109 -8.23 -7.73 -18.12
N GLU A 110 -8.58 -8.90 -18.67
CA GLU A 110 -9.19 -8.98 -19.98
C GLU A 110 -10.43 -8.06 -19.95
N PRO A 111 -10.52 -7.05 -20.85
CA PRO A 111 -11.70 -6.21 -20.88
C PRO A 111 -12.89 -7.12 -21.18
N ALA A 112 -13.90 -7.08 -20.30
CA ALA A 112 -15.11 -7.86 -20.48
C ALA A 112 -15.69 -7.58 -21.87
N PRO A 113 -15.99 -8.61 -22.68
CA PRO A 113 -16.58 -8.40 -23.99
C PRO A 113 -17.92 -7.66 -23.82
N HIS A 114 -18.04 -6.52 -24.52
CA HIS A 114 -19.23 -5.68 -24.58
C HIS A 114 -20.35 -6.32 -25.39
#